data_AF-A0A147JRU8-F1
#
_entry.id   AF-A0A147JRU8-F1
#
_cell.length_a   1.000
_cell.length_b   1.000
_cell.length_c   1.000
_cell.angle_alpha   90.00
_cell.angle_beta   90.00
_cell.angle_gamma   90.00
#
_symmetry.space_group_name_H-M   'P 1'
#
loop_
_entity.id
_entity.type
_entity.pdbx_description
1 polymer ?
#
loop_
_entity_poly.entity_id
_entity_poly.type
_entity_poly.pdbx_seq_one_letter_code
_entity_poly.pdbx_strand_id
1 'polypeptide(L)'
;MPQTIVMLCEKRPWPPTALPNHIYEVKYDGIRILGKKQDGAVKLVGRSGEDYTPKFPEVVEDLRKYTIDFIPDGELCSKSGDFRSLAGRVHLKDPFKISLRARIDPGVYHIFDVLGMNGQIIASQPLRERKRVLSQLGEMEHVKIVMPEPLEELVKRVDAQELEGIVAKNLDSPYELRRSW
;
A
#
# COMPACT_ATOMS: atom_id res chain seq x y z
N MET A 1 -2.35 12.79 -18.19
CA MET A 1 -2.86 12.90 -16.80
C MET A 1 -1.67 13.15 -15.90
N PRO A 2 -1.78 13.96 -14.82
CA PRO A 2 -0.64 14.16 -13.93
C PRO A 2 -0.28 12.83 -13.24
N GLN A 3 0.99 12.45 -13.30
CA GLN A 3 1.53 11.23 -12.70
C GLN A 3 1.42 11.33 -11.17
N THR A 4 1.01 10.25 -10.52
CA THR A 4 1.07 10.17 -9.06
C THR A 4 2.53 9.97 -8.66
N ILE A 5 3.05 10.89 -7.86
CA ILE A 5 4.45 10.82 -7.43
C ILE A 5 4.55 9.89 -6.23
N VAL A 6 5.23 8.75 -6.39
CA VAL A 6 5.48 7.77 -5.33
C VAL A 6 6.97 7.56 -5.11
N MET A 7 7.36 7.22 -3.89
CA MET A 7 8.75 6.91 -3.54
C MET A 7 9.14 5.51 -4.05
N LEU A 8 10.35 5.38 -4.58
CA LEU A 8 10.87 4.14 -5.19
C LEU A 8 12.01 3.56 -4.35
N CYS A 9 12.26 2.26 -4.54
CA CYS A 9 13.33 1.52 -3.87
C CYS A 9 14.47 1.19 -4.83
N GLU A 10 15.67 1.05 -4.27
CA GLU A 10 16.83 0.47 -4.95
C GLU A 10 16.87 -1.04 -4.76
N LYS A 11 17.28 -1.78 -5.80
CA LYS A 11 17.42 -3.23 -5.72
C LYS A 11 18.71 -3.60 -4.97
N ARG A 12 18.62 -4.56 -4.04
CA ARG A 12 19.76 -5.14 -3.32
C ARG A 12 19.78 -6.69 -3.44
N PRO A 13 20.94 -7.34 -3.27
CA PRO A 13 21.04 -8.81 -3.33
C PRO A 13 20.27 -9.52 -2.22
N TRP A 14 19.90 -10.78 -2.48
CA TRP A 14 19.36 -11.72 -1.49
C TRP A 14 20.46 -12.71 -1.05
N PRO A 15 20.55 -13.11 0.23
CA PRO A 15 19.73 -12.67 1.36
C PRO A 15 20.08 -11.24 1.82
N PRO A 16 19.12 -10.51 2.44
CA PRO A 16 19.36 -9.16 2.91
C PRO A 16 20.30 -9.14 4.11
N THR A 17 21.14 -8.10 4.18
CA THR A 17 21.90 -7.77 5.39
C THR A 17 21.24 -6.62 6.12
N ALA A 18 21.32 -6.63 7.45
CA ALA A 18 20.78 -5.56 8.26
C ALA A 18 21.54 -4.25 7.98
N LEU A 19 20.78 -3.22 7.66
CA LEU A 19 21.22 -1.84 7.52
C LEU A 19 20.98 -1.06 8.81
N PRO A 20 21.91 -0.15 9.17
CA PRO A 20 21.74 0.70 10.35
C PRO A 20 20.54 1.62 10.16
N ASN A 21 19.72 1.77 11.21
CA ASN A 21 18.58 2.69 11.23
C ASN A 21 17.50 2.40 10.16
N HIS A 22 17.35 1.14 9.75
CA HIS A 22 16.30 0.71 8.83
C HIS A 22 15.26 -0.20 9.50
N ILE A 23 14.02 -0.08 9.04
CA ILE A 23 12.95 -1.05 9.27
C ILE A 23 12.77 -1.96 8.06
N TYR A 24 12.16 -3.12 8.27
CA TYR A 24 11.94 -4.13 7.23
C TYR A 24 10.49 -4.53 7.18
N GLU A 25 9.95 -4.63 5.96
CA GLU A 25 8.56 -4.98 5.70
C GLU A 25 8.50 -5.94 4.52
N VAL A 26 7.45 -6.78 4.48
CA VAL A 26 7.15 -7.61 3.31
C VAL A 26 7.05 -6.73 2.06
N LYS A 27 7.69 -7.16 0.97
CA LYS A 27 7.41 -6.64 -0.36
C LYS A 27 6.16 -7.34 -0.90
N TYR A 28 5.08 -6.58 -1.01
CA TYR A 28 3.84 -7.04 -1.64
C TYR A 28 3.94 -6.92 -3.15
N ASP A 29 3.42 -7.93 -3.85
CA ASP A 29 3.28 -7.94 -5.31
C ASP A 29 1.83 -7.59 -5.68
N GLY A 30 1.65 -6.47 -6.38
CA GLY A 30 0.32 -5.93 -6.64
C GLY A 30 0.35 -4.64 -7.45
N ILE A 31 -0.67 -3.81 -7.23
CA ILE A 31 -0.76 -2.48 -7.82
C ILE A 31 -0.49 -1.45 -6.73
N ARG A 32 0.55 -0.64 -6.93
CA ARG A 32 0.83 0.51 -6.07
C ARG A 32 -0.32 1.52 -6.13
N ILE A 33 -0.93 1.79 -4.99
CA ILE A 33 -2.05 2.73 -4.85
C ILE A 33 -1.70 3.82 -3.84
N LEU A 34 -1.87 5.06 -4.26
CA LEU A 34 -2.02 6.21 -3.38
C LEU A 34 -3.51 6.46 -3.14
N GLY A 35 -3.96 6.15 -1.92
CA GLY A 35 -5.30 6.42 -1.49
C GLY A 35 -5.47 7.88 -1.05
N LYS A 36 -6.69 8.38 -1.13
CA LYS A 36 -7.09 9.63 -0.50
C LYS A 36 -8.49 9.48 0.07
N LYS A 37 -8.63 9.61 1.39
CA LYS A 37 -9.91 9.71 2.08
C LYS A 37 -10.05 11.12 2.65
N GLN A 38 -11.05 11.85 2.15
CA GLN A 38 -11.31 13.24 2.54
C GLN A 38 -12.81 13.49 2.55
N ASP A 39 -13.35 14.03 3.65
CA ASP A 39 -14.78 14.36 3.80
C ASP A 39 -15.72 13.20 3.42
N GLY A 40 -15.34 11.97 3.77
CA GLY A 40 -16.07 10.73 3.46
C GLY A 40 -15.95 10.24 2.00
N ALA A 41 -15.36 11.04 1.11
CA ALA A 41 -15.02 10.60 -0.24
C ALA A 41 -13.69 9.83 -0.24
N VAL A 42 -13.62 8.75 -1.01
CA VAL A 42 -12.41 7.95 -1.19
C VAL A 42 -12.02 7.94 -2.66
N LYS A 43 -10.73 8.09 -2.92
CA LYS A 43 -10.10 7.84 -4.22
C LYS A 43 -8.94 6.88 -4.08
N LEU A 44 -8.80 5.97 -5.04
CA LEU A 44 -7.66 5.07 -5.19
C LEU A 44 -6.97 5.40 -6.49
N VAL A 45 -5.74 5.92 -6.43
CA VAL A 45 -5.01 6.37 -7.62
C VAL A 45 -3.75 5.55 -7.78
N GLY A 46 -3.55 4.98 -8.97
CA GLY A 46 -2.32 4.25 -9.30
C GLY A 46 -1.13 5.18 -9.55
N ARG A 47 0.05 4.57 -9.68
CA ARG A 47 1.30 5.28 -9.99
C ARG A 47 1.21 6.17 -11.24
N SER A 48 0.56 5.71 -12.31
CA SER A 48 0.45 6.46 -13.56
C SER A 48 -0.76 7.40 -13.60
N GLY A 49 -1.47 7.56 -12.47
CA GLY A 49 -2.61 8.47 -12.31
C GLY A 49 -3.97 7.84 -12.63
N GLU A 50 -4.02 6.53 -12.90
CA GLU A 50 -5.26 5.82 -13.17
C GLU A 50 -6.16 5.76 -11.93
N ASP A 51 -7.46 5.94 -12.16
CA ASP A 51 -8.47 5.83 -11.11
C ASP A 51 -8.92 4.36 -10.94
N TYR A 52 -8.52 3.77 -9.82
CA TYR A 52 -8.90 2.41 -9.41
C TYR A 52 -10.11 2.37 -8.47
N THR A 53 -10.63 3.53 -8.06
CA THR A 53 -11.79 3.65 -7.15
C THR A 53 -12.98 2.79 -7.59
N PRO A 54 -13.45 2.84 -8.86
CA PRO A 54 -14.61 2.03 -9.26
C PRO A 54 -14.28 0.54 -9.38
N LYS A 55 -13.00 0.15 -9.40
CA LYS A 55 -12.58 -1.25 -9.57
C LYS A 55 -12.59 -2.03 -8.27
N PHE A 56 -12.47 -1.36 -7.13
CA PHE A 56 -12.33 -1.99 -5.81
C PHE A 56 -13.31 -1.41 -4.79
N PRO A 57 -14.63 -1.58 -5.01
CA PRO A 57 -15.66 -1.05 -4.12
C PRO A 57 -15.51 -1.53 -2.66
N GLU A 58 -15.08 -2.76 -2.44
CA GLU A 58 -14.86 -3.34 -1.11
C GLU A 58 -13.77 -2.62 -0.31
N VAL A 59 -12.68 -2.18 -0.97
CA VAL A 59 -11.62 -1.39 -0.36
C VAL A 59 -12.11 0.04 -0.08
N VAL A 60 -12.88 0.61 -1.01
CA VAL A 60 -13.50 1.93 -0.85
C VAL A 60 -14.44 1.95 0.35
N GLU A 61 -15.25 0.90 0.53
CA GLU A 61 -16.16 0.74 1.67
C GLU A 61 -15.40 0.68 2.99
N ASP A 62 -14.30 -0.08 3.06
CA ASP A 62 -13.48 -0.16 4.27
C ASP A 62 -12.76 1.17 4.57
N LEU A 63 -12.22 1.85 3.57
CA LEU A 63 -11.58 3.15 3.75
C LEU A 63 -12.57 4.23 4.22
N ARG A 64 -13.86 4.15 3.84
CA ARG A 64 -14.90 5.06 4.33
C ARG A 64 -15.20 4.91 5.82
N LYS A 65 -14.91 3.75 6.42
CA LYS A 65 -15.17 3.49 7.85
C LYS A 65 -14.20 4.24 8.76
N TYR A 66 -13.04 4.66 8.26
CA TYR A 66 -12.12 5.50 9.03
C TYR A 66 -12.75 6.89 9.24
N THR A 67 -12.82 7.33 10.49
CA THR A 67 -13.38 8.64 10.85
C THR A 67 -12.46 9.80 10.49
N ILE A 68 -11.15 9.55 10.38
CA ILE A 68 -10.12 10.55 10.05
C ILE A 68 -9.95 10.74 8.55
N ASP A 69 -9.45 11.90 8.13
CA ASP A 69 -9.02 12.12 6.75
C ASP A 69 -7.55 11.81 6.61
N PHE A 70 -7.14 11.15 5.52
CA PHE A 70 -5.76 10.70 5.36
C PHE A 70 -5.41 10.34 3.91
N ILE A 71 -4.10 10.31 3.64
CA ILE A 71 -3.51 9.97 2.34
C ILE A 71 -2.60 8.75 2.53
N PRO A 72 -3.14 7.52 2.50
CA PRO A 72 -2.34 6.31 2.63
C PRO A 72 -1.60 5.98 1.33
N ASP A 73 -0.42 5.39 1.47
CA ASP A 73 0.33 4.76 0.38
C ASP A 73 0.50 3.27 0.68
N GLY A 74 0.20 2.43 -0.29
CA GLY A 74 0.03 1.00 -0.08
C GLY A 74 0.08 0.19 -1.36
N GLU A 75 0.10 -1.13 -1.20
CA GLU A 75 0.00 -2.08 -2.30
C GLU A 75 -1.38 -2.72 -2.29
N LEU A 76 -2.04 -2.74 -3.44
CA LEU A 76 -3.30 -3.44 -3.62
C LEU A 76 -3.03 -4.82 -4.22
N CYS A 77 -3.37 -5.87 -3.47
CA CYS A 77 -3.18 -7.26 -3.87
C CYS A 77 -4.54 -7.95 -4.04
N SER A 78 -4.60 -9.06 -4.76
CA SER A 78 -5.73 -9.99 -4.65
C SER A 78 -5.67 -10.72 -3.31
N LYS A 79 -6.82 -11.08 -2.73
CA LYS A 79 -6.88 -11.87 -1.49
C LYS A 79 -6.26 -13.25 -1.67
N SER A 80 -6.36 -13.82 -2.87
CA SER A 80 -5.70 -15.07 -3.25
C SER A 80 -4.18 -14.97 -3.36
N GLY A 81 -3.62 -13.76 -3.49
CA GLY A 81 -2.21 -13.56 -3.82
C GLY A 81 -1.87 -13.74 -5.31
N ASP A 82 -2.82 -14.14 -6.16
CA ASP A 82 -2.60 -14.27 -7.60
C ASP A 82 -2.65 -12.90 -8.30
N PHE A 83 -1.50 -12.41 -8.73
CA PHE A 83 -1.36 -11.17 -9.50
C PHE A 83 -2.17 -11.20 -10.81
N ARG A 84 -2.34 -12.36 -11.45
CA ARG A 84 -3.10 -12.46 -12.72
C ARG A 84 -4.57 -12.17 -12.51
N SER A 85 -5.13 -12.59 -11.38
CA SER A 85 -6.49 -12.25 -10.97
C SER A 85 -6.69 -10.73 -10.87
N LEU A 86 -5.72 -10.05 -10.26
CA LEU A 86 -5.70 -8.59 -10.12
C LEU A 86 -5.59 -7.91 -11.50
N ALA A 87 -4.65 -8.35 -12.36
CA ALA A 87 -4.47 -7.83 -13.71
C ALA A 87 -5.72 -8.00 -14.59
N GLY A 88 -6.44 -9.12 -14.47
CA GLY A 88 -7.71 -9.31 -15.17
C GLY A 88 -8.78 -8.29 -14.74
N ARG A 89 -8.76 -7.90 -13.46
CA ARG A 89 -9.74 -6.98 -12.88
C ARG A 89 -9.55 -5.53 -13.33
N VAL A 90 -8.31 -5.07 -13.50
CA VAL A 90 -8.04 -3.65 -13.83
C VAL A 90 -8.66 -3.20 -15.17
N HIS A 91 -8.84 -4.14 -16.10
CA HIS A 91 -9.42 -3.86 -17.41
C HIS A 91 -10.95 -3.94 -17.45
N LEU A 92 -11.60 -4.42 -16.38
CA LEU A 92 -13.06 -4.53 -16.34
C LEU A 92 -13.70 -3.16 -16.31
N LYS A 93 -14.68 -2.92 -17.17
CA LYS A 93 -15.51 -1.68 -17.17
C LYS A 93 -16.94 -1.91 -16.68
N ASP A 94 -17.40 -3.15 -16.76
CA ASP A 94 -18.75 -3.56 -16.40
C ASP A 94 -18.90 -3.63 -14.86
N PRO A 95 -19.82 -2.84 -14.25
CA PRO A 95 -20.00 -2.82 -12.80
C PRO A 95 -20.43 -4.16 -12.20
N PHE A 96 -21.21 -4.96 -12.93
CA PHE A 96 -21.64 -6.28 -12.46
C PHE A 96 -20.45 -7.24 -12.39
N LYS A 97 -19.59 -7.27 -13.41
CA LYS A 97 -18.35 -8.07 -13.39
C LYS A 97 -17.39 -7.63 -12.29
N ILE A 98 -17.29 -6.32 -12.04
CA ILE A 98 -16.48 -5.78 -10.94
C ILE A 98 -17.03 -6.25 -9.59
N SER A 99 -18.34 -6.11 -9.36
CA SER A 99 -18.98 -6.58 -8.12
C SER A 99 -18.83 -8.09 -7.92
N LEU A 100 -18.92 -8.88 -8.99
CA LEU A 100 -18.70 -10.32 -8.92
C LEU A 100 -17.25 -10.64 -8.51
N ARG A 101 -16.27 -9.94 -9.09
CA ARG A 101 -14.85 -10.11 -8.71
C ARG A 101 -14.57 -9.69 -7.26
N ALA A 102 -15.21 -8.61 -6.79
CA ALA A 102 -15.12 -8.19 -5.39
C ALA A 102 -15.59 -9.28 -4.41
N ARG A 103 -16.45 -10.22 -4.83
CA ARG A 103 -16.91 -11.33 -3.98
C ARG A 103 -16.05 -12.59 -4.09
N ILE A 104 -15.57 -12.89 -5.30
CA ILE A 104 -14.82 -14.13 -5.59
C ILE A 104 -13.37 -14.01 -5.12
N ASP A 105 -12.72 -12.88 -5.43
CA ASP A 105 -11.33 -12.61 -5.09
C ASP A 105 -11.17 -11.11 -4.84
N PRO A 106 -11.58 -10.63 -3.64
CA PRO A 106 -11.54 -9.22 -3.31
C PRO A 106 -10.10 -8.69 -3.34
N GLY A 107 -9.98 -7.38 -3.56
CA GLY A 107 -8.73 -6.68 -3.35
C GLY A 107 -8.46 -6.48 -1.85
N VAL A 108 -7.20 -6.52 -1.46
CA VAL A 108 -6.72 -6.19 -0.13
C VAL A 108 -5.66 -5.10 -0.24
N TYR A 109 -5.90 -3.96 0.38
CA TYR A 109 -5.02 -2.81 0.35
C TYR A 109 -4.10 -2.81 1.58
N HIS A 110 -2.84 -3.17 1.35
CA HIS A 110 -1.78 -3.23 2.36
C HIS A 110 -1.08 -1.87 2.43
N ILE A 111 -1.52 -1.04 3.38
CA ILE A 111 -1.00 0.31 3.60
C ILE A 111 0.28 0.22 4.41
N PHE A 112 1.40 0.71 3.85
CA PHE A 112 2.70 0.73 4.53
C PHE A 112 3.22 2.15 4.80
N ASP A 113 2.55 3.22 4.35
CA ASP A 113 2.93 4.60 4.67
C ASP A 113 1.70 5.52 4.67
N VAL A 114 1.85 6.71 5.25
CA VAL A 114 0.80 7.74 5.30
C VAL A 114 1.42 9.11 5.07
N LEU A 115 0.93 9.81 4.05
CA LEU A 115 1.51 11.07 3.56
C LEU A 115 0.78 12.30 4.07
N GLY A 116 -0.43 12.12 4.60
CA GLY A 116 -1.22 13.19 5.18
C GLY A 116 -2.29 12.65 6.12
N MET A 117 -2.65 13.46 7.12
CA MET A 117 -3.70 13.13 8.09
C MET A 117 -4.40 14.43 8.56
N ASN A 118 -5.72 14.39 8.65
CA ASN A 118 -6.59 15.48 9.13
C ASN A 118 -6.23 16.85 8.52
N GLY A 119 -6.06 16.88 7.19
CA GLY A 119 -5.73 18.09 6.44
C GLY A 119 -4.24 18.48 6.46
N GLN A 120 -3.40 17.84 7.27
CA GLN A 120 -1.96 18.11 7.31
C GLN A 120 -1.19 17.14 6.42
N ILE A 121 -0.31 17.66 5.57
CA ILE A 121 0.65 16.84 4.82
C ILE A 121 1.87 16.58 5.70
N ILE A 122 2.18 15.31 5.91
CA ILE A 122 3.28 14.83 6.76
C ILE A 122 4.35 14.06 5.98
N ALA A 123 4.27 14.05 4.65
CA ALA A 123 5.24 13.40 3.76
C ALA A 123 6.70 13.84 4.03
N SER A 124 6.93 15.09 4.42
CA SER A 124 8.27 15.61 4.76
C SER A 124 8.79 15.18 6.14
N GLN A 125 7.94 14.61 6.99
CA GLN A 125 8.35 14.11 8.30
C GLN A 125 9.16 12.82 8.15
N PRO A 126 10.08 12.52 9.09
CA PRO A 126 10.76 11.23 9.15
C PRO A 126 9.81 10.04 9.11
N LEU A 127 10.24 8.93 8.49
CA LEU A 127 9.43 7.70 8.39
C LEU A 127 8.97 7.20 9.76
N ARG A 128 9.78 7.34 10.80
CA ARG A 128 9.40 7.01 12.19
C ARG A 128 8.10 7.69 12.63
N GLU A 129 7.89 8.96 12.27
CA GLU A 129 6.69 9.70 12.64
C GLU A 129 5.48 9.25 11.83
N ARG A 130 5.68 9.00 10.53
CA ARG A 130 4.61 8.50 9.65
C ARG A 130 4.16 7.09 10.09
N LYS A 131 5.10 6.24 10.51
CA LYS A 131 4.81 4.92 11.09
C LYS A 131 4.10 4.99 12.43
N ARG A 132 4.45 5.94 13.29
CA ARG A 132 3.73 6.19 14.54
C ARG A 132 2.27 6.61 14.29
N VAL A 133 2.01 7.38 13.24
CA VAL A 133 0.65 7.71 12.82
C VAL A 133 -0.05 6.47 12.27
N LEU A 134 0.61 5.73 11.39
CA LEU A 134 0.06 4.52 10.77
C LEU A 134 -0.33 3.45 11.81
N SER A 135 0.46 3.28 12.87
CA SER A 135 0.19 2.32 13.93
C SER A 135 -1.05 2.62 14.77
N GLN A 136 -1.61 3.83 14.65
CA GLN A 136 -2.85 4.22 15.32
C GLN A 136 -4.09 3.85 14.50
N LEU A 137 -3.91 3.41 13.25
CA LEU A 137 -5.01 3.00 12.39
C LEU A 137 -5.37 1.54 12.69
N GLY A 138 -6.67 1.28 12.86
CA GLY A 138 -7.18 -0.09 12.94
C GLY A 138 -7.17 -0.75 11.56
N GLU A 139 -7.02 -2.07 11.52
CA GLU A 139 -7.23 -2.84 10.29
C GLU A 139 -8.73 -3.04 10.00
N MET A 140 -9.04 -3.28 8.74
CA MET A 140 -10.36 -3.73 8.27
C MET A 140 -10.22 -5.08 7.55
N GLU A 141 -11.28 -5.54 6.88
CA GLU A 141 -11.26 -6.79 6.14
C GLU A 141 -10.37 -6.70 4.90
N HIS A 142 -10.51 -5.62 4.14
CA HIS A 142 -9.86 -5.34 2.85
C HIS A 142 -8.81 -4.22 2.96
N VAL A 143 -8.56 -3.70 4.16
CA VAL A 143 -7.50 -2.72 4.43
C VAL A 143 -6.63 -3.25 5.55
N LYS A 144 -5.34 -3.41 5.26
CA LYS A 144 -4.33 -3.96 6.17
C LYS A 144 -3.22 -2.96 6.42
N ILE A 145 -2.67 -2.97 7.63
CA ILE A 145 -1.61 -2.04 8.03
C ILE A 145 -0.30 -2.81 8.12
N VAL A 146 0.67 -2.41 7.30
CA VAL A 146 1.99 -3.04 7.26
C VAL A 146 2.90 -2.36 8.27
N MET A 147 3.26 -3.11 9.32
CA MET A 147 4.19 -2.70 10.36
C MET A 147 5.54 -3.43 10.21
N PRO A 148 6.64 -2.83 10.71
CA PRO A 148 7.95 -3.46 10.65
C PRO A 148 8.01 -4.81 11.35
N GLU A 149 8.76 -5.75 10.76
CA GLU A 149 9.07 -7.06 11.34
C GLU A 149 10.60 -7.18 11.59
N PRO A 150 11.04 -7.98 12.58
CA PRO A 150 12.45 -8.33 12.72
C PRO A 150 12.97 -8.99 11.44
N LEU A 151 14.13 -8.54 10.93
CA LEU A 151 14.65 -9.00 9.64
C LEU A 151 14.79 -10.54 9.56
N GLU A 152 15.30 -11.16 10.61
CA GLU A 152 15.53 -12.61 10.64
C GLU A 152 14.22 -13.42 10.56
N GLU A 153 13.17 -12.95 11.22
CA GLU A 153 11.84 -13.58 11.17
C GLU A 153 11.20 -13.36 9.81
N LEU A 154 11.33 -12.15 9.28
CA LEU A 154 10.79 -11.78 7.98
C LEU A 154 11.45 -12.56 6.84
N VAL A 155 12.77 -12.78 6.88
CA VAL A 155 13.48 -13.62 5.89
C VAL A 155 12.92 -15.05 5.90
N LYS A 156 12.78 -15.68 7.07
CA LYS A 156 12.21 -17.02 7.20
C LYS A 156 10.79 -17.09 6.65
N ARG A 157 9.97 -16.07 6.95
CA ARG A 157 8.60 -15.98 6.47
C ARG A 157 8.54 -15.82 4.95
N VAL A 158 9.37 -14.96 4.38
CA VAL A 158 9.44 -14.74 2.93
C VAL A 158 9.85 -16.03 2.21
N ASP A 159 10.85 -16.75 2.71
CA ASP A 159 11.25 -18.05 2.14
C ASP A 159 10.13 -19.10 2.28
N ALA A 160 9.50 -19.20 3.45
CA ALA A 160 8.49 -20.23 3.73
C ALA A 160 7.17 -20.02 2.97
N GLN A 161 6.83 -18.77 2.66
CA GLN A 161 5.59 -18.39 1.97
C GLN A 161 5.83 -18.01 0.50
N GLU A 162 7.06 -18.15 -0.01
CA GLU A 162 7.46 -17.77 -1.36
C GLU A 162 7.05 -16.33 -1.73
N LEU A 163 7.19 -15.41 -0.77
CA LEU A 163 6.83 -14.00 -0.97
C LEU A 163 7.86 -13.29 -1.86
N GLU A 164 7.46 -12.17 -2.45
CA GLU A 164 8.30 -11.46 -3.44
C GLU A 164 9.62 -10.94 -2.87
N GLY A 165 9.65 -10.57 -1.58
CA GLY A 165 10.86 -10.14 -0.92
C GLY A 165 10.62 -9.22 0.28
N ILE A 166 11.61 -8.37 0.54
CA ILE A 166 11.65 -7.47 1.69
C ILE A 166 11.99 -6.05 1.20
N VAL A 167 11.32 -5.05 1.78
CA VAL A 167 11.66 -3.65 1.61
C VAL A 167 12.33 -3.14 2.88
N ALA A 168 13.57 -2.66 2.75
CA ALA A 168 14.26 -1.95 3.81
C ALA A 168 14.01 -0.44 3.67
N LYS A 169 13.64 0.23 4.76
CA LYS A 169 13.32 1.67 4.75
C LYS A 169 14.06 2.40 5.87
N ASN A 170 14.74 3.50 5.55
CA ASN A 170 15.44 4.31 6.54
C ASN A 170 14.42 5.05 7.43
N LEU A 171 14.54 4.92 8.75
CA LEU A 171 13.62 5.54 9.71
C LEU A 171 13.62 7.08 9.68
N ASP A 172 14.71 7.69 9.21
CA ASP A 172 14.87 9.14 9.17
C ASP A 172 14.58 9.76 7.81
N SER A 173 14.30 8.94 6.79
CA SER A 173 14.04 9.49 5.45
C SER A 173 12.66 10.17 5.37
N PRO A 174 12.58 11.37 4.79
CA PRO A 174 11.30 11.91 4.34
C PRO A 174 10.76 11.05 3.19
N TYR A 175 9.48 11.22 2.86
CA TYR A 175 8.93 10.66 1.65
C TYR A 175 9.37 11.50 0.44
N GLU A 176 10.26 10.94 -0.38
CA GLU A 176 10.78 11.65 -1.54
C GLU A 176 9.83 11.53 -2.74
N LEU A 177 9.23 12.66 -3.11
CA LEU A 177 8.42 12.79 -4.32
C LEU A 177 9.33 12.87 -5.55
N ARG A 178 9.85 11.73 -6.02
CA ARG A 178 10.65 11.69 -7.27
C ARG A 178 9.79 11.40 -8.50
N ARG A 179 9.94 12.23 -9.54
CA ARG A 179 9.43 11.94 -10.89
C ARG A 179 10.35 10.92 -11.57
N SER A 180 10.12 9.63 -11.29
CA SER A 180 10.78 8.46 -11.91
C SER A 180 12.32 8.39 -11.83
N TRP A 181 12.84 7.18 -12.04
CA TRP A 181 14.27 6.91 -12.31
C TRP A 181 14.67 7.41 -13.68
#